data_AF-A0A7Y3G9B3-F1
#
_entry.id   AF-A0A7Y3G9B3-F1
#
_cell.length_a   1.000
_cell.length_b   1.000
_cell.length_c   1.000
_cell.angle_alpha   90.00
_cell.angle_beta   90.00
_cell.angle_gamma   90.00
#
_symmetry.space_group_name_H-M   'P 1'
#
loop_
_entity.id
_entity.type
_entity.pdbx_description
1 polymer ?
#
loop_
_entity_poly.entity_id
_entity_poly.type
_entity_poly.pdbx_seq_one_letter_code
_entity_poly.pdbx_strand_id
1 'polypeptide(L)'
;LSAGFVLRSLLGVRLVQTGLRRFRHGAAEAGGPAPELGFVAAAALLHGGVVLGAIATGRWPLGLAWAAGVLVVLPFLSSVRQTLEHRSESARSDVDYATVDHGETNRLFGDGWLPALVGGAGFNRHLLHHWDPQLSYTRLPELEASLRDTELAERLAAGRTTYAETFSRLFGAGRSSG
;
A
#
# COMPACT_ATOMS: atom_id res chain seq x y z
N LEU A 1 9.69 -9.31 6.19
CA LEU A 1 9.80 -7.98 6.80
C LEU A 1 10.84 -8.12 7.88
N SER A 2 11.91 -7.31 7.89
CA SER A 2 12.87 -7.40 8.99
C SER A 2 12.29 -6.77 10.25
N ALA A 3 12.69 -7.22 11.43
CA ALA A 3 12.29 -6.59 12.69
C ALA A 3 12.62 -5.08 12.70
N GLY A 4 13.77 -4.72 12.12
CA GLY A 4 14.16 -3.32 11.93
C GLY A 4 13.23 -2.52 10.99
N PHE A 5 12.60 -3.16 10.00
CA PHE A 5 11.59 -2.51 9.15
C PHE A 5 10.34 -2.16 9.96
N VAL A 6 9.86 -3.10 10.78
CA VAL A 6 8.64 -2.92 11.58
C VAL A 6 8.87 -1.82 12.61
N LEU A 7 9.98 -1.90 13.36
CA LEU A 7 10.36 -0.88 14.34
C LEU A 7 10.48 0.52 13.73
N ARG A 8 11.21 0.67 12.62
CA ARG A 8 11.37 1.98 11.95
C ARG A 8 10.06 2.53 11.39
N SER A 9 9.16 1.66 10.95
CA SER A 9 7.83 2.07 10.48
C SER A 9 6.95 2.53 11.63
N LEU A 10 6.93 1.78 12.74
CA LEU A 10 6.17 2.12 13.95
C LEU A 10 6.68 3.39 14.64
N LEU A 11 7.98 3.68 14.53
CA LEU A 11 8.58 4.90 15.04
C LEU A 11 8.44 6.10 14.08
N GLY A 12 7.73 5.96 12.96
CA GLY A 12 7.52 7.02 11.98
C GLY A 12 8.76 7.41 11.16
N VAL A 13 9.92 6.77 11.40
CA VAL A 13 11.18 7.04 10.68
C VAL A 13 11.01 6.87 9.17
N ARG A 14 10.21 5.88 8.75
CA ARG A 14 9.89 5.63 7.34
C ARG A 14 9.06 6.74 6.71
N LEU A 15 8.11 7.34 7.44
CA LEU A 15 7.32 8.47 6.94
C LEU A 15 8.26 9.64 6.58
N VAL A 16 9.18 9.96 7.49
CA VAL A 16 10.18 11.01 7.29
C VAL A 16 11.13 10.66 6.15
N GLN A 17 11.66 9.44 6.11
CA GLN A 17 12.58 9.00 5.05
C GLN A 17 11.94 9.01 3.66
N THR A 18 10.72 8.49 3.52
CA THR A 18 9.98 8.49 2.26
C THR A 18 9.59 9.91 1.85
N GLY A 19 9.16 10.73 2.81
CA GLY A 19 8.88 12.15 2.57
C GLY A 19 10.11 12.89 2.06
N LEU A 20 11.25 12.79 2.76
CA LEU A 20 12.51 13.41 2.36
C LEU A 20 13.02 12.89 1.01
N ARG A 21 12.91 11.58 0.73
CA ARG A 21 13.27 11.03 -0.58
C ARG A 21 12.36 11.57 -1.68
N ARG A 22 11.06 11.70 -1.44
CA ARG A 22 10.12 12.29 -2.39
C ARG A 22 10.36 13.79 -2.59
N PHE A 23 10.76 14.54 -1.57
CA PHE A 23 11.20 15.93 -1.74
C PHE A 23 12.51 16.03 -2.52
N ARG A 24 13.44 15.09 -2.35
CA ARG A 24 14.76 15.08 -3.01
C ARG A 24 14.74 14.53 -4.44
N HIS A 25 13.84 13.61 -4.76
CA HIS A 25 13.76 12.93 -6.08
C HIS A 25 12.46 13.22 -6.85
N GLY A 26 11.39 13.60 -6.16
CA GLY A 26 10.05 13.82 -6.75
C GLY A 26 9.87 15.15 -7.48
N ALA A 27 10.88 16.02 -7.54
CA ALA A 27 10.86 17.19 -8.43
C ALA A 27 11.38 16.86 -9.85
N ALA A 28 12.08 15.74 -10.04
CA ALA A 28 12.75 15.43 -11.30
C ALA A 28 12.07 14.31 -12.13
N GLU A 29 11.41 13.34 -11.50
CA GLU A 29 10.89 12.15 -12.21
C GLU A 29 9.38 11.88 -12.06
N ALA A 30 8.69 12.57 -11.15
CA ALA A 30 7.24 12.40 -10.98
C ALA A 30 6.51 13.23 -12.04
N GLY A 31 6.34 12.71 -13.25
CA GLY A 31 5.50 13.31 -14.31
C GLY A 31 4.01 13.43 -13.98
N GLY A 32 3.63 13.41 -12.70
CA GLY A 32 2.27 13.62 -12.21
C GLY A 32 2.10 15.02 -11.60
N PRO A 33 0.87 15.54 -11.53
CA PRO A 33 0.61 16.86 -10.95
C PRO A 33 1.08 16.89 -9.49
N ALA A 34 1.76 17.97 -9.10
CA ALA A 34 2.06 18.23 -7.70
C ALA A 34 0.73 18.23 -6.91
N PRO A 35 0.71 17.68 -5.68
CA PRO A 35 -0.49 17.76 -4.87
C PRO A 35 -0.88 19.23 -4.70
N GLU A 36 -2.13 19.56 -5.01
CA GLU A 36 -2.61 20.92 -4.87
C GLU A 36 -2.44 21.38 -3.42
N LEU A 37 -1.77 22.52 -3.22
CA LEU A 37 -1.50 23.07 -1.90
C LEU A 37 -2.79 23.18 -1.05
N GLY A 38 -3.91 23.48 -1.69
CA GLY A 38 -5.23 23.51 -1.06
C GLY A 38 -5.67 22.18 -0.47
N PHE A 39 -5.43 21.06 -1.17
CA PHE A 39 -5.73 19.72 -0.66
C PHE A 39 -4.85 19.37 0.55
N VAL A 40 -3.55 19.65 0.47
CA VAL A 40 -2.61 19.41 1.59
C VAL A 40 -3.00 20.25 2.82
N ALA A 41 -3.33 21.53 2.61
CA ALA A 41 -3.79 22.41 3.68
C ALA A 41 -5.11 21.93 4.29
N ALA A 42 -6.08 21.52 3.47
CA ALA A 42 -7.35 20.99 3.94
C ALA A 42 -7.17 19.70 4.76
N ALA A 43 -6.32 18.77 4.31
CA ALA A 43 -6.00 17.56 5.07
C ALA A 43 -5.31 17.89 6.40
N ALA A 44 -4.34 18.81 6.39
CA ALA A 44 -3.65 19.25 7.60
C ALA A 44 -4.61 19.91 8.60
N LEU A 45 -5.53 20.75 8.13
CA LEU A 45 -6.57 21.38 8.95
C LEU A 45 -7.54 20.36 9.53
N LEU A 46 -7.97 19.37 8.73
CA LEU A 46 -8.87 18.31 9.19
C LEU A 46 -8.23 17.49 10.31
N HIS A 47 -7.05 16.91 10.06
CA HIS A 47 -6.38 16.06 11.05
C HIS A 47 -5.91 16.87 12.26
N GLY A 48 -5.37 18.07 12.03
CA GLY A 48 -4.96 18.99 13.08
C GLY A 48 -6.15 19.43 13.93
N GLY A 49 -7.29 19.73 13.33
CA GLY A 49 -8.53 20.09 14.03
C GLY A 49 -9.03 18.97 14.94
N VAL A 50 -9.00 17.71 14.49
CA VAL A 50 -9.36 16.55 15.34
C VAL A 50 -8.42 16.43 16.54
N VAL A 51 -7.10 16.53 16.32
CA VAL A 51 -6.10 16.42 17.40
C VAL A 51 -6.22 17.58 18.39
N LEU A 52 -6.24 18.82 17.89
CA LEU A 52 -6.32 20.03 18.72
C LEU A 52 -7.67 20.10 19.45
N GLY A 53 -8.77 19.75 18.81
CA GLY A 53 -10.09 19.67 19.45
C GLY A 53 -10.16 18.61 20.55
N ALA A 54 -9.55 17.44 20.32
CA ALA A 54 -9.43 16.41 21.35
C ALA A 54 -8.62 16.91 22.56
N ILE A 55 -7.50 17.60 22.34
CA ILE A 55 -6.68 18.19 23.41
C ILE A 55 -7.45 19.30 24.14
N ALA A 56 -8.07 20.22 23.42
CA ALA A 56 -8.79 21.36 23.98
C ALA A 56 -9.98 20.94 24.86
N THR A 57 -10.56 19.76 24.60
CA THR A 57 -11.65 19.21 25.40
C THR A 57 -11.19 18.21 26.48
N GLY A 58 -9.88 18.15 26.77
CA GLY A 58 -9.30 17.27 27.78
C GLY A 58 -9.20 15.79 27.37
N ARG A 59 -9.57 15.44 26.13
CA ARG A 59 -9.53 14.08 25.57
C ARG A 59 -8.22 13.80 24.86
N TRP A 60 -7.09 14.16 25.47
CA TRP A 60 -5.77 13.98 24.87
C TRP A 60 -5.45 12.53 24.42
N PRO A 61 -5.95 11.44 25.06
CA PRO A 61 -5.72 10.09 24.53
C PRO A 61 -6.34 9.87 23.16
N LEU A 62 -7.49 10.48 22.87
CA LEU A 62 -8.12 10.44 21.54
C LEU A 62 -7.23 11.14 20.50
N GLY A 63 -6.69 12.31 20.85
CA GLY A 63 -5.77 13.05 19.98
C GLY A 63 -4.51 12.25 19.65
N LEU A 64 -3.91 11.59 20.64
CA LEU A 64 -2.76 10.72 20.44
C LEU A 64 -3.09 9.50 19.59
N ALA A 65 -4.21 8.81 19.87
CA ALA A 65 -4.63 7.65 19.09
C ALA A 65 -4.89 8.02 17.62
N TRP A 66 -5.51 9.18 17.38
CA TRP A 66 -5.73 9.71 16.03
C TRP A 66 -4.42 10.02 15.30
N ALA A 67 -3.51 10.74 15.96
CA ALA A 67 -2.20 11.07 15.40
C ALA A 67 -1.38 9.80 15.09
N ALA A 68 -1.37 8.82 16.00
CA ALA A 68 -0.73 7.53 15.77
C ALA A 68 -1.37 6.78 14.59
N GLY A 69 -2.71 6.79 14.49
CA GLY A 69 -3.44 6.21 13.36
C GLY A 69 -2.98 6.79 12.02
N VAL A 70 -2.97 8.12 11.91
CA VAL A 70 -2.67 8.83 10.65
C VAL A 70 -1.18 8.80 10.29
N LEU A 71 -0.29 8.99 11.26
CA LEU A 71 1.15 9.17 11.01
C LEU A 71 1.95 7.87 11.07
N VAL A 72 1.41 6.82 11.71
CA VAL A 72 2.13 5.56 11.94
C VAL A 72 1.37 4.39 11.32
N VAL A 73 0.15 4.13 11.78
CA VAL A 73 -0.59 2.91 11.42
C VAL A 73 -0.95 2.90 9.94
N LEU A 74 -1.55 3.97 9.42
CA LEU A 74 -1.94 4.04 8.00
C LEU A 74 -0.73 3.92 7.05
N PRO A 75 0.37 4.68 7.21
CA PRO A 75 1.57 4.52 6.38
C PRO A 75 2.19 3.12 6.48
N PHE A 76 2.19 2.53 7.67
CA PHE A 76 2.68 1.16 7.87
C PHE A 76 1.83 0.14 7.10
N LEU A 77 0.51 0.16 7.27
CA LEU A 77 -0.39 -0.76 6.57
C LEU A 77 -0.32 -0.56 5.06
N SER A 78 -0.25 0.69 4.59
CA SER A 78 -0.05 1.02 3.18
C SER A 78 1.28 0.44 2.64
N SER A 79 2.37 0.55 3.40
CA SER A 79 3.68 0.00 3.01
C SER A 79 3.68 -1.52 2.97
N VAL A 80 3.02 -2.17 3.94
CA VAL A 80 2.85 -3.63 3.96
C VAL A 80 2.05 -4.05 2.74
N ARG A 81 0.91 -3.41 2.48
CA ARG A 81 0.07 -3.67 1.31
C ARG A 81 0.85 -3.52 0.01
N GLN A 82 1.52 -2.38 -0.19
CA GLN A 82 2.35 -2.12 -1.38
C GLN A 82 3.40 -3.21 -1.57
N THR A 83 4.03 -3.67 -0.49
CA THR A 83 5.03 -4.73 -0.55
C THR A 83 4.39 -6.07 -0.95
N LEU A 84 3.23 -6.41 -0.38
CA LEU A 84 2.54 -7.66 -0.70
C LEU A 84 1.99 -7.64 -2.13
N GLU A 85 1.54 -6.50 -2.63
CA GLU A 85 1.01 -6.34 -3.99
C GLU A 85 2.13 -6.38 -5.03
N HIS A 86 3.18 -5.58 -4.84
CA HIS A 86 4.10 -5.23 -5.91
C HIS A 86 5.51 -5.81 -5.78
N ARG A 87 5.90 -6.39 -4.63
CA ARG A 87 7.27 -6.89 -4.49
C ARG A 87 7.42 -8.25 -5.18
N SER A 88 8.47 -8.39 -5.98
CA SER A 88 8.87 -9.69 -6.53
C SER A 88 9.31 -10.70 -5.45
N GLU A 89 8.92 -11.96 -5.63
CA GLU A 89 9.34 -13.06 -4.76
C GLU A 89 10.84 -13.35 -4.87
N SER A 90 11.46 -13.02 -6.01
CA SER A 90 12.90 -13.09 -6.21
C SER A 90 13.64 -11.83 -5.74
N ALA A 91 12.92 -10.78 -5.31
CA ALA A 91 13.53 -9.52 -4.91
C ALA A 91 14.43 -9.70 -3.69
N ARG A 92 15.73 -9.47 -3.85
CA ARG A 92 16.75 -9.61 -2.81
C ARG A 92 16.62 -8.49 -1.78
N SER A 93 17.10 -8.70 -0.56
CA SER A 93 17.00 -7.69 0.51
C SER A 93 18.13 -6.66 0.50
N ASP A 94 19.19 -6.92 -0.26
CA ASP A 94 20.42 -6.13 -0.32
C ASP A 94 20.50 -5.22 -1.56
N VAL A 95 19.49 -5.26 -2.45
CA VAL A 95 19.41 -4.43 -3.65
C VAL A 95 18.55 -3.19 -3.38
N ASP A 96 19.01 -2.02 -3.85
CA ASP A 96 18.23 -0.78 -3.78
C ASP A 96 17.28 -0.64 -4.98
N TYR A 97 16.06 -1.13 -4.80
CA TYR A 97 15.00 -1.04 -5.79
C TYR A 97 14.40 0.36 -5.97
N ALA A 98 14.94 1.40 -5.30
CA ALA A 98 14.69 2.78 -5.72
C ALA A 98 15.43 3.14 -7.01
N THR A 99 16.43 2.34 -7.40
CA THR A 99 17.32 2.61 -8.54
C THR A 99 17.38 1.47 -9.56
N VAL A 100 16.81 0.32 -9.21
CA VAL A 100 16.82 -0.90 -10.02
C VAL A 100 15.41 -1.44 -10.06
N ASP A 101 14.96 -1.89 -11.23
CA ASP A 101 13.66 -2.56 -11.36
C ASP A 101 13.73 -3.99 -10.76
N HIS A 102 12.70 -4.40 -10.02
CA HIS A 102 12.53 -5.78 -9.55
C HIS A 102 11.55 -6.60 -10.39
N GLY A 103 11.09 -6.04 -11.51
CA GLY A 103 10.09 -6.62 -12.38
C GLY A 103 8.67 -6.45 -11.83
N GLU A 104 7.71 -6.57 -12.75
CA GLU A 104 6.30 -6.52 -12.43
C GLU A 104 5.85 -7.80 -11.72
N THR A 105 5.17 -7.64 -10.59
CA THR A 105 4.39 -8.74 -10.01
C THR A 105 2.93 -8.40 -9.99
N ASN A 106 2.17 -9.26 -10.63
CA ASN A 106 0.75 -9.12 -10.81
C ASN A 106 0.04 -10.13 -9.90
N ARG A 107 -0.73 -9.62 -8.93
CA ARG A 107 -1.45 -10.43 -7.95
C ARG A 107 -2.90 -9.99 -7.86
N LEU A 108 -3.80 -10.96 -7.89
CA LEU A 108 -5.22 -10.79 -7.60
C LEU A 108 -5.49 -11.36 -6.22
N PHE A 109 -5.78 -10.48 -5.27
CA PHE A 109 -6.16 -10.91 -3.93
C PHE A 109 -7.63 -11.33 -3.95
N GLY A 110 -7.90 -12.57 -3.52
CA GLY A 110 -9.24 -13.15 -3.54
C GLY A 110 -10.27 -12.34 -2.73
N ASP A 111 -11.53 -12.78 -2.83
CA ASP A 111 -12.63 -12.20 -2.07
C ASP A 111 -12.63 -12.72 -0.63
N GLY A 112 -12.69 -11.80 0.34
CA GLY A 112 -12.75 -12.14 1.76
C GLY A 112 -12.88 -10.89 2.62
N TRP A 113 -13.28 -11.07 3.89
CA TRP A 113 -13.49 -9.96 4.83
C TRP A 113 -12.21 -9.14 5.08
N LEU A 114 -11.05 -9.81 5.10
CA LEU A 114 -9.75 -9.16 5.30
C LEU A 114 -9.29 -8.39 4.05
N PRO A 115 -9.31 -8.94 2.82
CA PRO A 115 -9.12 -8.15 1.59
C PRO A 115 -10.11 -6.99 1.42
N ALA A 116 -11.35 -7.12 1.89
CA ALA A 116 -12.33 -6.03 1.84
C ALA A 116 -12.01 -4.88 2.81
N LEU A 117 -11.44 -5.18 3.98
CA LEU A 117 -11.02 -4.19 4.98
C LEU A 117 -9.66 -3.54 4.64
N VAL A 118 -8.69 -4.34 4.21
CA VAL A 118 -7.30 -3.90 3.96
C VAL A 118 -7.11 -3.43 2.52
N GLY A 119 -7.91 -3.96 1.59
CA GLY A 119 -7.96 -3.58 0.18
C GLY A 119 -9.16 -2.71 -0.19
N GLY A 120 -9.81 -2.06 0.77
CA GLY A 120 -11.01 -1.24 0.56
C GLY A 120 -10.85 -0.21 -0.57
N ALA A 121 -11.85 -0.13 -1.45
CA ALA A 121 -11.84 0.52 -2.78
C ALA A 121 -11.27 -0.34 -3.94
N GLY A 122 -11.51 -1.65 -3.92
CA GLY A 122 -11.19 -2.57 -5.02
C GLY A 122 -9.71 -2.90 -5.21
N PHE A 123 -8.87 -2.64 -4.21
CA PHE A 123 -7.45 -3.00 -4.23
C PHE A 123 -7.20 -4.50 -4.14
N ASN A 124 -8.19 -5.32 -3.75
CA ASN A 124 -8.05 -6.76 -3.91
C ASN A 124 -7.98 -7.17 -5.41
N ARG A 125 -8.45 -6.28 -6.30
CA ARG A 125 -8.35 -6.36 -7.76
C ARG A 125 -7.44 -5.27 -8.32
N HIS A 126 -6.40 -4.88 -7.57
CA HIS A 126 -5.51 -3.79 -7.96
C HIS A 126 -4.86 -3.99 -9.33
N LEU A 127 -4.59 -5.24 -9.73
CA LEU A 127 -4.17 -5.58 -11.09
C LEU A 127 -5.19 -5.11 -12.14
N LEU A 128 -6.47 -5.41 -11.96
CA LEU A 128 -7.52 -4.99 -12.90
C LEU A 128 -7.68 -3.47 -12.92
N HIS A 129 -7.47 -2.82 -11.77
CA HIS A 129 -7.46 -1.36 -11.70
C HIS A 129 -6.32 -0.75 -12.54
N HIS A 130 -5.13 -1.35 -12.56
CA HIS A 130 -4.04 -0.87 -13.43
C HIS A 130 -4.26 -1.19 -14.90
N TRP A 131 -5.02 -2.24 -15.22
CA TRP A 131 -5.36 -2.55 -16.60
C TRP A 131 -6.34 -1.53 -17.18
N ASP A 132 -7.40 -1.16 -16.45
CA ASP A 132 -8.30 -0.07 -16.82
C ASP A 132 -8.56 0.86 -15.63
N PRO A 133 -7.76 1.92 -15.47
CA PRO A 133 -7.93 2.89 -14.38
C PRO A 133 -9.21 3.72 -14.48
N GLN A 134 -9.84 3.77 -15.67
CA GLN A 134 -11.09 4.51 -15.87
C GLN A 134 -12.29 3.71 -15.35
N LEU A 135 -12.18 2.39 -15.29
CA LEU A 135 -13.20 1.56 -14.71
C LEU A 135 -13.25 1.75 -13.19
N SER A 136 -14.43 2.15 -12.70
CA SER A 136 -14.67 2.27 -11.25
C SER A 136 -14.30 0.98 -10.54
N TYR A 137 -13.59 1.11 -9.41
CA TYR A 137 -13.19 -0.03 -8.59
C TYR A 137 -14.37 -0.90 -8.13
N THR A 138 -15.57 -0.31 -8.05
CA THR A 138 -16.83 -0.99 -7.70
C THR A 138 -17.28 -1.99 -8.77
N ARG A 139 -16.80 -1.82 -10.01
CA ARG A 139 -17.15 -2.65 -11.18
C ARG A 139 -16.08 -3.70 -11.51
N LEU A 140 -14.92 -3.66 -10.84
CA LEU A 140 -13.86 -4.65 -11.04
C LEU A 140 -14.29 -6.10 -10.76
N PRO A 141 -15.22 -6.40 -9.81
CA PRO A 141 -15.73 -7.77 -9.67
C PRO A 141 -16.46 -8.27 -10.92
N GLU A 142 -17.21 -7.39 -11.59
CA GLU A 142 -17.94 -7.73 -12.82
C GLU A 142 -16.98 -7.89 -13.99
N LEU A 143 -15.99 -6.99 -14.12
CA LEU A 143 -14.91 -7.14 -15.11
C LEU A 143 -14.18 -8.47 -14.92
N GLU A 144 -13.80 -8.81 -13.68
CA GLU A 144 -13.15 -10.09 -13.40
C GLU A 144 -14.02 -11.28 -13.81
N ALA A 145 -15.33 -11.23 -13.50
CA ALA A 145 -16.27 -12.27 -13.88
C ALA A 145 -16.34 -12.44 -15.41
N SER A 146 -16.47 -11.35 -16.16
CA SER A 146 -16.48 -11.41 -17.63
C SER A 146 -15.17 -11.96 -18.22
N LEU A 147 -14.02 -11.62 -17.62
CA LEU A 147 -12.73 -12.10 -18.11
C LEU A 147 -12.51 -13.61 -17.87
N ARG A 148 -13.20 -14.21 -16.89
CA ARG A 148 -13.14 -15.66 -16.66
C ARG A 148 -13.80 -16.48 -17.76
N ASP A 149 -14.61 -15.85 -18.60
CA ASP A 149 -15.23 -16.50 -19.77
C ASP A 149 -14.40 -16.31 -21.05
N THR A 150 -13.15 -15.87 -20.93
CA THR A 150 -12.22 -15.60 -22.04
C THR A 150 -10.96 -16.46 -21.95
N GLU A 151 -10.09 -16.38 -22.97
CA GLU A 151 -8.76 -17.02 -22.98
C GLU A 151 -7.84 -16.55 -21.83
N LEU A 152 -8.19 -15.45 -21.14
CA LEU A 152 -7.43 -14.93 -20.01
C LEU A 152 -7.76 -15.63 -18.68
N ALA A 153 -8.76 -16.49 -18.63
CA ALA A 153 -9.21 -17.16 -17.42
C ALA A 153 -8.07 -17.88 -16.68
N GLU A 154 -7.27 -18.66 -17.40
CA GLU A 154 -6.14 -19.42 -16.82
C GLU A 154 -5.07 -18.49 -16.26
N ARG A 155 -4.74 -17.40 -16.96
CA ARG A 155 -3.76 -16.41 -16.51
C ARG A 155 -4.23 -15.68 -15.27
N LEU A 156 -5.51 -15.32 -15.21
CA LEU A 156 -6.11 -14.70 -14.04
C LEU A 156 -6.12 -15.65 -12.85
N ALA A 157 -6.46 -16.92 -13.07
CA ALA A 157 -6.44 -17.94 -12.04
C ALA A 157 -5.02 -18.16 -11.47
N ALA A 158 -4.00 -18.19 -12.32
CA ALA A 158 -2.59 -18.32 -11.91
C ALA A 158 -2.09 -17.13 -11.06
N GLY A 159 -2.65 -15.93 -11.27
CA GLY A 159 -2.33 -14.73 -10.49
C GLY A 159 -3.11 -14.57 -9.19
N ARG A 160 -4.06 -15.47 -8.88
CA ARG A 160 -4.86 -15.39 -7.64
C ARG A 160 -4.05 -15.84 -6.43
N THR A 161 -4.14 -15.07 -5.34
CA THR A 161 -3.45 -15.34 -4.07
C THR A 161 -4.21 -14.72 -2.90
N THR A 162 -3.70 -14.90 -1.69
CA THR A 162 -4.17 -14.20 -0.47
C THR A 162 -3.04 -13.39 0.16
N TYR A 163 -3.37 -12.40 0.97
CA TYR A 163 -2.36 -11.63 1.70
C TYR A 163 -1.51 -12.52 2.62
N ALA A 164 -2.11 -13.52 3.26
CA ALA A 164 -1.40 -14.47 4.13
C ALA A 164 -0.43 -15.36 3.34
N GLU A 165 -0.87 -15.88 2.20
CA GLU A 165 -0.04 -16.69 1.32
C GLU A 165 1.13 -15.87 0.76
N THR A 166 0.86 -14.70 0.19
CA THR A 166 1.92 -13.82 -0.33
C THR A 166 2.89 -13.38 0.78
N PHE A 167 2.38 -13.07 1.97
CA PHE A 167 3.24 -12.78 3.13
C PHE A 167 4.15 -13.97 3.45
N SER A 168 3.63 -15.18 3.41
CA SER A 168 4.39 -16.40 3.69
C SER A 168 5.41 -16.71 2.59
N ARG A 169 5.11 -16.46 1.32
CA ARG A 169 6.08 -16.59 0.22
C ARG A 169 7.20 -15.57 0.30
N LEU A 170 6.87 -14.33 0.68
CA LEU A 170 7.85 -13.25 0.79
C LEU A 170 8.69 -13.34 2.08
N PHE A 171 8.13 -13.88 3.17
CA PHE A 171 8.72 -13.77 4.51
C PHE A 171 8.72 -15.06 5.36
N GLY A 172 8.03 -16.12 4.92
CA GLY A 172 8.06 -17.44 5.54
C GLY A 172 9.35 -18.20 5.21
N ALA A 173 9.71 -19.13 6.09
CA ALA A 173 11.02 -19.79 6.15
C ALA A 173 11.44 -20.46 4.82
N GLY A 174 12.65 -20.12 4.34
CA GLY A 174 13.29 -20.86 3.24
C GLY A 174 14.01 -20.05 2.15
N ARG A 175 14.48 -18.82 2.40
CA ARG A 175 15.61 -18.31 1.59
C ARG A 175 16.90 -18.92 2.13
N SER A 176 17.11 -20.20 1.87
CA SER A 176 18.47 -20.73 1.78
C SER A 176 19.15 -19.96 0.65
N SER A 177 20.17 -19.20 1.05
CA SER A 177 21.27 -18.76 0.21
C SER A 177 21.60 -19.79 -0.88
N GLY A 178 21.40 -19.37 -2.12
CA GLY A 178 22.08 -19.87 -3.31
C GLY A 178 22.53 -18.65 -4.10
#